data_AF-K1UD79-F1
#
_entry.id   AF-K1UD79-F1
#
_cell.length_a   1.000
_cell.length_b   1.000
_cell.length_c   1.000
_cell.angle_alpha   90.00
_cell.angle_beta   90.00
_cell.angle_gamma   90.00
#
_symmetry.space_group_name_H-M   'P 1'
#
loop_
_entity.id
_entity.type
_entity.pdbx_description
1 polymer ?
#
loop_
_entity_poly.entity_id
_entity_poly.type
_entity_poly.pdbx_seq_one_letter_code
_entity_poly.pdbx_strand_id
1 'polypeptide(L)'
;DDRVYEKARENLSKLVSAEVMKQDEKPCLYIYEQTWRGRTQTGIVGCTAIDDYINDVIKKHEKTRADKEADRIRHVDTLDANTGPIFLTYRKNNEISSAVEDVKEKSEPVYDFVSDDVRERVWVVSDNDTIDFIIAQFKNIPSLYIADGHHRAASAVKVGLRRREQNPNYTGDEEFNFFLSVIFPSDELRILDYNRV
;
A
#
# COMPACT_ATOMS: atom_id res chain seq x y z
N ASP A 1 -22.78 -13.63 -1.68
CA ASP A 1 -23.71 -13.24 -2.75
C ASP A 1 -22.90 -12.57 -3.84
N ASP A 2 -22.92 -13.15 -5.03
CA ASP A 2 -22.05 -12.78 -6.16
C ASP A 2 -22.30 -11.33 -6.61
N ARG A 3 -23.54 -10.86 -6.44
CA ARG A 3 -24.00 -9.52 -6.79
C ARG A 3 -23.19 -8.41 -6.12
N VAL A 4 -22.64 -8.66 -4.92
CA VAL A 4 -21.83 -7.67 -4.19
C VAL A 4 -20.51 -7.41 -4.90
N TYR A 5 -19.82 -8.46 -5.35
CA TYR A 5 -18.52 -8.33 -6.03
C TYR A 5 -18.67 -7.80 -7.45
N GLU A 6 -19.70 -8.25 -8.17
CA GLU A 6 -20.03 -7.71 -9.49
C GLU A 6 -20.35 -6.22 -9.42
N LYS A 7 -21.09 -5.79 -8.39
CA LYS A 7 -21.39 -4.38 -8.19
C LYS A 7 -20.14 -3.55 -7.87
N ALA A 8 -19.24 -4.10 -7.06
CA ALA A 8 -17.98 -3.45 -6.75
C ALA A 8 -17.11 -3.27 -8.02
N ARG A 9 -17.04 -4.29 -8.89
CA ARG A 9 -16.38 -4.18 -10.20
C ARG A 9 -17.04 -3.13 -11.10
N GLU A 10 -18.37 -3.12 -11.19
CA GLU A 10 -19.13 -2.12 -11.95
C GLU A 10 -18.82 -0.69 -11.48
N ASN A 11 -18.76 -0.48 -10.16
CA ASN A 11 -18.44 0.83 -9.58
C ASN A 11 -17.01 1.26 -9.90
N LEU A 12 -16.02 0.35 -9.81
CA LEU A 12 -14.64 0.66 -10.18
C LEU A 12 -14.55 1.04 -11.67
N SER A 13 -15.15 0.24 -12.56
CA SER A 13 -15.18 0.55 -13.99
C SER A 13 -15.83 1.91 -14.28
N LYS A 14 -16.89 2.27 -13.55
CA LYS A 14 -17.52 3.59 -13.65
C LYS A 14 -16.56 4.71 -13.26
N LEU A 15 -15.86 4.60 -12.14
CA LEU A 15 -14.90 5.61 -11.68
C LEU A 15 -13.76 5.81 -12.68
N VAL A 16 -13.25 4.73 -13.28
CA VAL A 16 -12.22 4.79 -14.33
C VAL A 16 -12.77 5.43 -15.60
N SER A 17 -13.92 4.97 -16.11
CA SER A 17 -14.53 5.50 -17.33
C SER A 17 -14.97 6.96 -17.22
N ALA A 18 -15.31 7.41 -16.01
CA ALA A 18 -15.67 8.79 -15.70
C ALA A 18 -14.44 9.67 -15.40
N GLU A 19 -13.22 9.15 -15.60
CA GLU A 19 -11.97 9.89 -15.36
C GLU A 19 -11.78 10.38 -13.91
N VAL A 20 -12.49 9.77 -12.95
CA VAL A 20 -12.33 10.06 -11.52
C VAL A 20 -11.09 9.36 -10.96
N MET A 21 -10.84 8.14 -11.42
CA MET A 21 -9.60 7.41 -11.17
C MET A 21 -8.80 7.35 -12.47
N LYS A 22 -7.63 7.98 -12.46
CA LYS A 22 -6.73 8.06 -13.62
C LYS A 22 -5.47 7.26 -13.33
N GLN A 23 -5.01 6.52 -14.34
CA GLN A 23 -3.74 5.82 -14.27
C GLN A 23 -2.61 6.77 -14.63
N ASP A 24 -1.53 6.78 -13.85
CA ASP A 24 -0.33 7.52 -14.18
C ASP A 24 0.37 6.95 -15.42
N GLU A 25 1.02 7.82 -16.20
CA GLU A 25 1.66 7.46 -17.48
C GLU A 25 2.92 6.59 -17.30
N LYS A 26 3.48 6.57 -16.08
CA LYS A 26 4.65 5.79 -15.72
C LYS A 26 4.60 5.35 -14.26
N PRO A 27 5.41 4.34 -13.86
CA PRO A 27 5.55 3.97 -12.46
C PRO A 27 5.97 5.16 -11.59
N CYS A 28 5.25 5.36 -10.49
CA CYS A 28 5.49 6.41 -9.50
C CYS A 28 5.49 5.83 -8.10
N LEU A 29 6.17 6.50 -7.17
CA LEU A 29 5.89 6.38 -5.75
C LEU A 29 5.04 7.58 -5.32
N TYR A 30 4.39 7.50 -4.15
CA TYR A 30 3.74 8.66 -3.55
C TYR A 30 4.21 8.82 -2.12
N ILE A 31 4.17 10.05 -1.64
CA ILE A 31 4.31 10.35 -0.21
C ILE A 31 2.91 10.63 0.31
N TYR A 32 2.51 9.95 1.37
CA TYR A 32 1.24 10.14 2.04
C TYR A 32 1.47 10.57 3.47
N GLU A 33 0.98 11.77 3.81
CA GLU A 33 1.10 12.34 5.13
C GLU A 33 -0.27 12.45 5.79
N GLN A 34 -0.34 12.03 7.05
CA GLN A 34 -1.51 12.19 7.91
C GLN A 34 -1.13 12.99 9.14
N THR A 35 -1.84 14.11 9.37
CA THR A 35 -1.67 14.94 10.56
C THR A 35 -2.94 14.89 11.41
N TRP A 36 -2.83 14.33 12.61
CA TRP A 36 -3.91 14.23 13.59
C TRP A 36 -3.47 14.77 14.94
N ARG A 37 -4.22 15.74 15.48
CA ARG A 37 -3.97 16.38 16.79
C ARG A 37 -2.53 16.87 16.96
N GLY A 38 -2.00 17.55 15.93
CA GLY A 38 -0.65 18.13 15.93
C GLY A 38 0.49 17.11 15.81
N ARG A 39 0.17 15.83 15.55
CA ARG A 39 1.16 14.79 15.22
C ARG A 39 1.03 14.39 13.76
N THR A 40 2.17 14.24 13.12
CA THR A 40 2.28 13.94 11.70
C THR A 40 2.99 12.59 11.53
N GLN A 41 2.46 11.76 10.63
CA GLN A 41 3.16 10.59 10.12
C GLN A 41 3.18 10.64 8.59
N THR A 42 4.32 10.33 8.00
CA THR A 42 4.60 10.41 6.58
C THR A 42 5.08 9.05 6.09
N GLY A 43 4.30 8.43 5.21
CA GLY A 43 4.59 7.12 4.63
C GLY A 43 4.83 7.21 3.14
N ILE A 44 5.54 6.20 2.61
CA ILE A 44 5.72 6.03 1.17
C ILE A 44 4.68 5.04 0.68
N VAL A 45 3.89 5.45 -0.32
CA VAL A 45 2.94 4.60 -1.01
C VAL A 45 3.63 3.98 -2.22
N GLY A 46 3.51 2.67 -2.33
CA GLY A 46 4.08 1.90 -3.44
C GLY A 46 3.62 0.45 -3.44
N CYS A 47 4.09 -0.28 -4.45
CA CYS A 47 3.84 -1.70 -4.63
C CYS A 47 4.91 -2.52 -3.90
N THR A 48 4.49 -3.36 -2.95
CA THR A 48 5.37 -4.28 -2.23
C THR A 48 5.21 -5.70 -2.79
N ALA A 49 6.31 -6.42 -2.99
CA ALA A 49 6.28 -7.76 -3.57
C ALA A 49 5.61 -8.79 -2.65
N ILE A 50 4.80 -9.68 -3.22
CA ILE A 50 4.24 -10.82 -2.47
C ILE A 50 5.34 -11.77 -1.99
N ASP A 51 6.48 -11.81 -2.68
CA ASP A 51 7.62 -12.64 -2.32
C ASP A 51 8.25 -12.20 -1.00
N ASP A 52 8.23 -10.91 -0.66
CA ASP A 52 8.69 -10.44 0.65
C ASP A 52 7.78 -10.93 1.78
N TYR A 53 6.49 -11.13 1.52
CA TYR A 53 5.56 -11.75 2.47
C TYR A 53 5.78 -13.27 2.62
N ILE A 54 6.06 -13.94 1.50
CA ILE A 54 6.29 -15.40 1.44
C ILE A 54 7.62 -15.76 2.11
N ASN A 55 8.66 -14.98 1.86
CA ASN A 55 10.02 -15.19 2.36
C ASN A 55 10.25 -14.60 3.76
N ASP A 56 9.18 -14.20 4.45
CA ASP A 56 9.23 -13.63 5.81
C ASP A 56 10.09 -12.36 5.94
N VAL A 57 10.31 -11.61 4.86
CA VAL A 57 10.86 -10.24 4.93
C VAL A 57 9.81 -9.30 5.54
N ILE A 58 8.54 -9.53 5.23
CA ILE A 58 7.40 -8.86 5.88
C ILE A 58 6.94 -9.69 7.08
N LYS A 59 7.19 -9.18 8.27
CA LYS A 59 6.85 -9.81 9.54
C LYS A 59 5.36 -9.66 9.84
N LYS A 60 4.76 -10.78 10.22
CA LYS A 60 3.35 -10.94 10.59
C LYS A 60 3.26 -11.21 12.08
N HIS A 61 2.31 -10.60 12.78
CA HIS A 61 2.07 -10.89 14.20
C HIS A 61 0.63 -11.32 14.51
N GLU A 62 -0.28 -11.25 13.53
CA GLU A 62 -1.64 -11.75 13.63
C GLU A 62 -1.86 -12.99 12.75
N LYS A 63 -2.62 -13.97 13.26
CA LYS A 63 -3.13 -15.07 12.44
C LYS A 63 -4.40 -14.62 11.73
N THR A 64 -4.46 -14.82 10.43
CA THR A 64 -5.66 -14.55 9.65
C THR A 64 -6.69 -15.69 9.79
N ARG A 65 -7.97 -15.34 9.63
CA ARG A 65 -9.09 -16.29 9.67
C ARG A 65 -9.56 -16.62 8.26
N ALA A 66 -9.70 -17.91 7.97
CA ALA A 66 -10.02 -18.41 6.63
C ALA A 66 -11.34 -17.88 6.05
N ASP A 67 -12.37 -17.68 6.88
CA ASP A 67 -13.67 -17.13 6.48
C ASP A 67 -13.56 -15.69 5.98
N LYS A 68 -12.84 -14.83 6.71
CA LYS A 68 -12.59 -13.44 6.33
C LYS A 68 -11.67 -13.31 5.11
N GLU A 69 -10.78 -14.27 4.92
CA GLU A 69 -9.89 -14.29 3.76
C GLU A 69 -10.63 -14.66 2.48
N ALA A 70 -11.55 -15.63 2.51
CA ALA A 70 -12.27 -16.08 1.33
C ALA A 70 -13.08 -14.94 0.68
N ASP A 71 -13.77 -14.15 1.50
CA ASP A 71 -14.50 -12.97 1.06
C ASP A 71 -13.57 -11.93 0.40
N ARG A 72 -12.44 -11.61 1.05
CA ARG A 72 -11.45 -10.66 0.51
C ARG A 72 -10.74 -11.15 -0.74
N ILE A 73 -10.38 -12.44 -0.81
CA ILE A 73 -9.78 -13.06 -2.00
C ILE A 73 -10.75 -12.88 -3.16
N ARG A 74 -12.03 -13.20 -2.94
CA ARG A 74 -13.06 -13.06 -3.97
C ARG A 74 -13.21 -11.61 -4.42
N HIS A 75 -13.18 -10.66 -3.48
CA HIS A 75 -13.26 -9.24 -3.81
C HIS A 75 -12.07 -8.77 -4.65
N VAL A 76 -10.84 -9.03 -4.21
CA VAL A 76 -9.61 -8.64 -4.94
C VAL A 76 -9.54 -9.31 -6.31
N ASP A 77 -9.85 -10.61 -6.39
CA ASP A 77 -9.82 -11.36 -7.65
C ASP A 77 -10.89 -10.86 -8.65
N THR A 78 -12.09 -10.49 -8.17
CA THR A 78 -13.16 -9.98 -9.03
C THR A 78 -12.88 -8.57 -9.54
N LEU A 79 -12.27 -7.72 -8.71
CA LEU A 79 -11.96 -6.34 -9.06
C LEU A 79 -10.67 -6.22 -9.87
N ASP A 80 -9.78 -7.21 -9.77
CA ASP A 80 -8.42 -7.14 -10.30
C ASP A 80 -7.64 -5.93 -9.76
N ALA A 81 -7.91 -5.55 -8.51
CA ALA A 81 -7.37 -4.34 -7.89
C ALA A 81 -7.24 -4.45 -6.36
N ASN A 82 -6.22 -3.77 -5.81
CA ASN A 82 -6.07 -3.56 -4.38
C ASN A 82 -6.85 -2.31 -3.94
N THR A 83 -7.99 -2.49 -3.28
CA THR A 83 -8.89 -1.38 -2.91
C THR A 83 -8.53 -0.67 -1.61
N GLY A 84 -7.34 -0.90 -1.07
CA GLY A 84 -6.87 -0.21 0.13
C GLY A 84 -5.47 -0.65 0.55
N PRO A 85 -4.55 0.28 0.80
CA PRO A 85 -3.16 -0.03 1.05
C PRO A 85 -2.96 -0.78 2.37
N ILE A 86 -2.04 -1.73 2.39
CA ILE A 86 -1.58 -2.38 3.62
C ILE A 86 -0.66 -1.42 4.37
N PHE A 87 -0.91 -1.24 5.67
CA PHE A 87 -0.06 -0.41 6.52
C PHE A 87 1.15 -1.23 6.93
N LEU A 88 2.30 -0.88 6.36
CA LEU A 88 3.60 -1.43 6.74
C LEU A 88 4.40 -0.42 7.55
N THR A 89 5.29 -0.91 8.39
CA THR A 89 6.28 -0.08 9.08
C THR A 89 7.67 -0.69 9.01
N TYR A 90 8.67 0.17 9.13
CA TYR A 90 10.08 -0.18 9.10
C TYR A 90 10.85 0.62 10.14
N ARG A 91 12.03 0.13 10.54
CA ARG A 91 12.92 0.91 11.41
C ARG A 91 13.39 2.14 10.65
N LYS A 92 13.29 3.32 11.28
CA LYS A 92 13.74 4.60 10.71
C LYS A 92 15.06 4.45 9.94
N ASN A 93 15.06 4.99 8.73
CA ASN A 93 16.25 5.16 7.90
C ASN A 93 16.34 6.65 7.53
N ASN A 94 17.47 7.30 7.88
CA ASN A 94 17.61 8.75 7.73
C ASN A 94 17.65 9.16 6.26
N GLU A 95 18.21 8.32 5.40
CA GLU A 95 18.34 8.57 3.97
C GLU A 95 16.97 8.60 3.29
N ILE A 96 16.07 7.68 3.66
CA ILE A 96 14.67 7.69 3.21
C ILE A 96 13.94 8.92 3.76
N SER A 97 14.09 9.23 5.05
CA SER A 97 13.47 10.43 5.64
C SER A 97 13.92 11.71 4.93
N SER A 98 15.22 11.85 4.62
CA SER A 98 15.74 12.98 3.87
C SER A 98 15.16 13.05 2.46
N ALA A 99 15.08 11.94 1.73
CA ALA A 99 14.46 11.93 0.40
C ALA A 99 12.98 12.33 0.42
N VAL A 100 12.24 11.90 1.44
CA VAL A 100 10.82 12.27 1.64
C VAL A 100 10.66 13.77 1.90
N GLU A 101 11.47 14.33 2.80
CA GLU A 101 11.43 15.78 3.08
C GLU A 101 11.88 16.61 1.87
N ASP A 102 12.93 16.17 1.16
CA ASP A 102 13.39 16.81 -0.08
C ASP A 102 12.27 16.95 -1.12
N VAL A 103 11.44 15.91 -1.30
CA VAL A 103 10.29 15.97 -2.22
C VAL A 103 9.25 16.97 -1.71
N LYS A 104 8.93 16.94 -0.42
CA LYS A 104 7.94 17.83 0.21
C LYS A 104 8.38 19.30 0.15
N GLU A 105 9.68 19.59 0.23
CA GLU A 105 10.22 20.95 0.11
C GLU A 105 10.24 21.45 -1.33
N LYS A 106 10.44 20.56 -2.31
CA LYS A 106 10.57 20.92 -3.73
C LYS A 106 9.24 20.94 -4.49
N SER A 107 8.15 20.44 -3.89
CA SER A 107 6.86 20.30 -4.57
C SER A 107 5.66 20.48 -3.64
N GLU A 108 4.56 20.96 -4.21
CA GLU A 108 3.28 21.07 -3.51
C GLU A 108 2.52 19.73 -3.55
N PRO A 109 1.73 19.41 -2.52
CA PRO A 109 0.90 18.22 -2.53
C PRO A 109 -0.19 18.30 -3.61
N VAL A 110 -0.42 17.20 -4.32
CA VAL A 110 -1.51 17.07 -5.30
C VAL A 110 -2.88 16.92 -4.64
N TYR A 111 -2.90 16.48 -3.39
CA TYR A 111 -4.10 16.45 -2.54
C TYR A 111 -3.77 17.04 -1.17
N ASP A 112 -4.61 17.94 -0.67
CA ASP A 112 -4.52 18.50 0.68
C ASP A 112 -5.94 18.80 1.18
N PHE A 113 -6.44 17.95 2.08
CA PHE A 113 -7.79 18.08 2.62
C PHE A 113 -7.88 17.57 4.06
N VAL A 114 -9.00 17.85 4.72
CA VAL A 114 -9.29 17.37 6.09
C VAL A 114 -10.49 16.44 6.05
N SER A 115 -10.36 15.27 6.64
CA SER A 115 -11.44 14.29 6.83
C SER A 115 -11.32 13.69 8.23
N ASP A 116 -12.44 13.60 8.97
CA ASP A 116 -12.50 13.03 10.32
C ASP A 116 -11.41 13.57 11.28
N ASP A 117 -11.20 14.88 11.29
CA ASP A 117 -10.15 15.60 12.07
C ASP A 117 -8.70 15.23 11.71
N VAL A 118 -8.47 14.52 10.61
CA VAL A 118 -7.16 14.20 10.05
C VAL A 118 -6.93 15.06 8.82
N ARG A 119 -5.83 15.82 8.80
CA ARG A 119 -5.36 16.46 7.57
C ARG A 119 -4.56 15.44 6.77
N GLU A 120 -4.95 15.23 5.52
CA GLU A 120 -4.33 14.28 4.60
C GLU A 120 -3.66 15.04 3.47
N ARG A 121 -2.38 14.70 3.20
CA ARG A 121 -1.61 15.29 2.11
C ARG A 121 -0.91 14.22 1.29
N VAL A 122 -0.89 14.39 -0.02
CA VAL A 122 -0.27 13.44 -0.96
C VAL A 122 0.63 14.17 -1.94
N TRP A 123 1.85 13.66 -2.14
CA TRP A 123 2.77 14.11 -3.19
C TRP A 123 3.06 12.97 -4.15
N VAL A 124 3.23 13.29 -5.43
CA VAL A 124 3.65 12.33 -6.45
C VAL A 124 5.18 12.38 -6.56
N VAL A 125 5.84 11.24 -6.42
CA VAL A 125 7.27 11.06 -6.70
C VAL A 125 7.39 10.43 -8.07
N SER A 126 7.60 11.25 -9.09
CA SER A 126 7.74 10.82 -10.47
C SER A 126 9.17 10.95 -10.99
N ASP A 127 10.11 11.50 -10.22
CA ASP A 127 11.52 11.57 -10.62
C ASP A 127 12.20 10.19 -10.46
N ASN A 128 12.79 9.69 -11.55
CA ASN A 128 13.34 8.33 -11.58
C ASN A 128 14.54 8.18 -10.64
N ASP A 129 15.40 9.20 -10.53
CA ASP A 129 16.57 9.15 -9.65
C ASP A 129 16.15 9.07 -8.18
N THR A 130 15.11 9.83 -7.80
CA THR A 130 14.52 9.79 -6.46
C THR A 130 13.85 8.43 -6.17
N ILE A 131 13.09 7.89 -7.13
CA ILE A 131 12.45 6.58 -7.01
C ILE A 131 13.51 5.48 -6.82
N ASP A 132 14.51 5.45 -7.69
CA ASP A 132 15.59 4.45 -7.65
C ASP A 132 16.39 4.53 -6.35
N PHE A 133 16.64 5.74 -5.87
CA PHE A 133 17.27 5.97 -4.58
C PHE A 133 16.44 5.39 -3.43
N ILE A 134 15.15 5.72 -3.35
CA ILE A 134 14.25 5.22 -2.30
C ILE A 134 14.20 3.68 -2.34
N ILE A 135 14.02 3.08 -3.52
CA ILE A 135 14.00 1.63 -3.71
C ILE A 135 15.34 1.01 -3.25
N ALA A 136 16.47 1.63 -3.59
CA ALA A 136 17.78 1.16 -3.16
C ALA A 136 17.94 1.20 -1.63
N GLN A 137 17.40 2.22 -0.95
CA GLN A 137 17.42 2.26 0.51
C GLN A 137 16.52 1.18 1.12
N PHE A 138 15.35 0.91 0.54
CA PHE A 138 14.48 -0.18 1.02
C PHE A 138 15.11 -1.57 0.89
N LYS A 139 15.99 -1.80 -0.09
CA LYS A 139 16.77 -3.06 -0.17
C LYS A 139 17.70 -3.27 1.04
N ASN A 140 18.08 -2.21 1.74
CA ASN A 140 18.90 -2.29 2.96
C ASN A 140 18.07 -2.45 4.25
N ILE A 141 16.74 -2.36 4.16
CA ILE A 141 15.86 -2.58 5.30
C ILE A 141 15.63 -4.08 5.46
N PRO A 142 16.04 -4.69 6.59
CA PRO A 142 16.03 -6.15 6.73
C PRO A 142 14.61 -6.71 6.85
N SER A 143 13.65 -5.91 7.31
CA SER A 143 12.28 -6.35 7.48
C SER A 143 11.29 -5.19 7.50
N LEU A 144 10.11 -5.44 6.95
CA LEU A 144 8.91 -4.63 7.16
C LEU A 144 7.99 -5.35 8.15
N TYR A 145 7.08 -4.62 8.79
CA TYR A 145 6.13 -5.16 9.76
C TYR A 145 4.73 -4.70 9.39
N ILE A 146 3.77 -5.62 9.37
CA ILE A 146 2.37 -5.27 9.13
C ILE A 146 1.82 -4.62 10.39
N ALA A 147 1.50 -3.33 10.34
CA ALA A 147 0.82 -2.64 11.44
C ALA A 147 -0.71 -2.75 11.32
N ASP A 148 -1.24 -2.73 10.09
CA ASP A 148 -2.64 -3.02 9.79
C ASP A 148 -2.80 -3.64 8.40
N GLY A 149 -3.81 -4.50 8.25
CA GLY A 149 -4.12 -5.12 6.97
C GLY A 149 -3.60 -6.56 6.80
N HIS A 150 -3.39 -7.31 7.87
CA HIS A 150 -2.97 -8.74 7.82
C HIS A 150 -3.81 -9.58 6.86
N HIS A 151 -5.14 -9.46 6.95
CA HIS A 151 -6.06 -10.15 6.04
C HIS A 151 -5.95 -9.66 4.59
N ARG A 152 -5.67 -8.37 4.37
CA ARG A 152 -5.50 -7.80 3.03
C ARG A 152 -4.24 -8.35 2.38
N ALA A 153 -3.13 -8.37 3.13
CA ALA A 153 -1.87 -8.95 2.68
C ALA A 153 -2.02 -10.45 2.35
N ALA A 154 -2.61 -11.24 3.25
CA ALA A 154 -2.81 -12.66 3.02
C ALA A 154 -3.70 -12.94 1.80
N SER A 155 -4.78 -12.17 1.61
CA SER A 155 -5.65 -12.30 0.44
C SER A 155 -4.93 -11.92 -0.86
N ALA A 156 -4.18 -10.82 -0.88
CA ALA A 156 -3.41 -10.41 -2.06
C ALA A 156 -2.38 -11.47 -2.46
N VAL A 157 -1.64 -12.02 -1.49
CA VAL A 157 -0.67 -13.10 -1.73
C VAL A 157 -1.34 -14.34 -2.31
N LYS A 158 -2.51 -14.74 -1.79
CA LYS A 158 -3.26 -15.90 -2.31
C LYS A 158 -3.76 -15.68 -3.73
N VAL A 159 -4.24 -14.48 -4.05
CA VAL A 159 -4.62 -14.12 -5.42
C VAL A 159 -3.40 -14.13 -6.34
N GLY A 160 -2.28 -13.56 -5.92
CA GLY A 160 -1.02 -13.56 -6.66
C GLY A 160 -0.50 -14.96 -6.99
N LEU A 161 -0.47 -15.85 -5.99
CA LEU A 161 -0.10 -17.26 -6.20
C LEU A 161 -1.03 -17.98 -7.18
N ARG A 162 -2.35 -17.77 -7.06
CA ARG A 162 -3.33 -18.33 -7.99
C ARG A 162 -3.12 -17.80 -9.42
N ARG A 163 -2.77 -16.52 -9.59
CA ARG A 163 -2.49 -15.93 -10.90
C ARG A 163 -1.17 -16.44 -11.49
N ARG A 164 -0.14 -16.70 -10.67
CA ARG A 164 1.10 -17.38 -11.11
C ARG A 164 0.81 -18.79 -11.64
N GLU A 165 -0.01 -19.57 -10.95
CA GLU A 165 -0.44 -20.91 -11.42
C GLU A 165 -1.18 -20.85 -12.77
N GLN A 166 -2.01 -19.83 -12.97
CA GLN A 166 -2.74 -19.60 -14.21
C GLN A 166 -1.87 -19.05 -15.34
N ASN A 167 -0.72 -18.45 -15.02
CA ASN A 167 0.19 -17.81 -15.95
C ASN A 167 1.62 -18.36 -15.76
N PRO A 168 1.91 -19.60 -16.16
CA PRO A 168 3.19 -20.26 -15.87
C PRO A 168 4.43 -19.59 -16.49
N ASN A 169 4.24 -18.67 -17.43
CA ASN A 169 5.30 -17.93 -18.11
C ASN A 169 5.47 -16.50 -17.59
N TYR A 170 4.97 -16.20 -16.40
CA TYR A 170 5.08 -14.87 -15.78
C TYR A 170 6.56 -14.48 -15.56
N THR A 171 6.90 -13.20 -15.67
CA THR A 171 8.28 -12.70 -15.53
C THR A 171 8.62 -12.26 -14.12
N GLY A 172 7.59 -11.94 -13.32
CA GLY A 172 7.72 -11.36 -11.98
C GLY A 172 7.30 -9.89 -11.93
N ASP A 173 7.18 -9.24 -13.09
CA ASP A 173 6.80 -7.84 -13.20
C ASP A 173 5.28 -7.62 -13.26
N GLU A 174 4.50 -8.70 -13.41
CA GLU A 174 3.05 -8.60 -13.47
C GLU A 174 2.46 -8.10 -12.14
N GLU A 175 1.41 -7.28 -12.23
CA GLU A 175 0.77 -6.62 -11.07
C GLU A 175 0.34 -7.59 -9.96
N PHE A 176 -0.01 -8.83 -10.30
CA PHE A 176 -0.39 -9.85 -9.31
C PHE A 176 0.80 -10.33 -8.44
N ASN A 177 2.03 -9.93 -8.75
CA ASN A 177 3.22 -10.17 -7.92
C ASN A 177 3.40 -9.11 -6.83
N PHE A 178 2.52 -8.11 -6.77
CA PHE A 178 2.62 -7.00 -5.82
C PHE A 178 1.29 -6.68 -5.14
N PHE A 179 1.37 -5.96 -4.02
CA PHE A 179 0.21 -5.33 -3.41
C PHE A 179 0.48 -3.88 -3.04
N LEU A 180 -0.59 -3.08 -3.03
CA LEU A 180 -0.52 -1.69 -2.61
C LEU A 180 -0.24 -1.58 -1.11
N SER A 181 0.74 -0.75 -0.75
CA SER A 181 1.17 -0.53 0.62
C SER A 181 1.40 0.96 0.91
N VAL A 182 1.24 1.35 2.18
CA VAL A 182 1.83 2.59 2.70
C VAL A 182 2.83 2.19 3.79
N ILE A 183 4.06 2.65 3.66
CA ILE A 183 5.20 2.22 4.47
C ILE A 183 5.67 3.39 5.33
N PHE A 184 5.38 3.35 6.63
CA PHE A 184 5.68 4.42 7.58
C PHE A 184 6.92 4.12 8.44
N PRO A 185 7.79 5.11 8.70
CA PRO A 185 8.92 4.92 9.60
C PRO A 185 8.42 4.75 11.05
N SER A 186 9.05 3.84 11.78
CA SER A 186 8.58 3.42 13.11
C SER A 186 8.57 4.53 14.16
N ASP A 187 9.41 5.56 14.01
CA ASP A 187 9.53 6.68 14.95
C ASP A 187 8.42 7.74 14.78
N GLU A 188 7.67 7.70 13.68
CA GLU A 188 6.48 8.52 13.46
C GLU A 188 5.19 7.82 13.91
N LEU A 189 5.26 6.52 14.19
CA LEU A 189 4.11 5.76 14.63
C LEU A 189 3.73 6.07 16.07
N ARG A 190 2.42 6.22 16.28
CA ARG A 190 1.81 6.28 17.60
C ARG A 190 0.90 5.08 17.81
N ILE A 191 1.31 4.18 18.70
CA ILE A 191 0.46 3.08 19.16
C ILE A 191 -0.43 3.61 20.27
N LEU A 192 -1.74 3.54 20.07
CA LEU A 192 -2.76 3.90 21.04
C LEU A 192 -3.40 2.64 21.60
N ASP A 193 -3.98 2.76 22.79
CA ASP A 193 -4.82 1.76 23.41
C ASP A 193 -6.13 1.58 22.62
N TYR A 194 -6.55 0.32 22.47
CA TYR A 194 -7.86 -0.02 21.93
C TYR A 194 -8.80 -0.38 23.08
N ASN A 195 -9.61 0.58 23.51
CA ASN A 195 -10.62 0.37 24.54
C ASN A 195 -11.93 -0.11 23.90
N ARG A 196 -12.29 -1.38 24.11
CA ARG A 196 -13.61 -1.90 23.73
C ARG A 196 -14.66 -1.37 24.72
N VAL A 197 -15.64 -0.63 24.22
CA VAL A 197 -16.85 -0.23 24.96
C VAL A 197 -17.97 -1.22 24.67
#